data_AF-A0A8T3PZT1-F1
#
_entry.id   AF-A0A8T3PZT1-F1
#
_cell.length_a   1.000
_cell.length_b   1.000
_cell.length_c   1.000
_cell.angle_alpha   90.00
_cell.angle_beta   90.00
_cell.angle_gamma   90.00
#
_symmetry.space_group_name_H-M   'P 1'
#
loop_
_entity.id
_entity.type
_entity.pdbx_description
1 polymer ?
#
loop_
_entity_poly.entity_id
_entity_poly.type
_entity_poly.pdbx_seq_one_letter_code
_entity_poly.pdbx_strand_id
1 'polypeptide(L)'
;AQAPEVPAAVAGRAVLVRRLDMVPVECVARAYLTGGGLEEYVATGSVSGIALPPGLVDGSRLPEPIFTPSTKAEVGHDENISRDRLAEMVGGDLARQLEERSIALYVEGARHAAEEGLILADTKFEFGWIDGELAVIDEVLTPDSSRFWDAERYAPGSSPPSFDKQFVRDFVAASGWNKEPPAPVLPEDVVRGTRDRYVAAYERLTGRSW
;
A
#
# COMPACT_ATOMS: atom_id res chain seq x y z
N ALA A 1 18.16 28.85 -3.01
CA ALA A 1 18.73 28.73 -1.65
C ALA A 1 19.40 27.35 -1.54
N GLN A 2 20.49 27.24 -0.79
CA GLN A 2 21.14 25.94 -0.54
C GLN A 2 20.21 25.09 0.35
N ALA A 3 20.09 23.78 0.06
CA ALA A 3 19.31 22.87 0.89
C ALA A 3 19.89 22.84 2.32
N PRO A 4 19.05 22.83 3.37
CA PRO A 4 19.53 22.70 4.74
C PRO A 4 20.29 21.38 4.94
N GLU A 5 21.27 21.39 5.83
CA GLU A 5 22.01 20.20 6.21
C GLU A 5 21.10 19.22 6.98
N VAL A 6 21.16 17.93 6.65
CA VAL A 6 20.34 16.90 7.32
C VAL A 6 20.92 16.62 8.70
N PRO A 7 20.14 16.73 9.80
CA PRO A 7 20.65 16.45 11.14
C PRO A 7 21.17 15.02 11.28
N ALA A 8 22.32 14.84 11.92
CA ALA A 8 22.96 13.53 12.10
C ALA A 8 22.04 12.47 12.73
N ALA A 9 21.15 12.89 13.65
CA ALA A 9 20.20 12.00 14.31
C ALA A 9 19.23 11.29 13.35
N VAL A 10 18.98 11.86 12.16
CA VAL A 10 18.05 11.33 11.14
C VAL A 10 18.71 11.05 9.80
N ALA A 11 20.05 11.04 9.76
CA ALA A 11 20.80 10.72 8.55
C ALA A 11 20.40 9.35 7.99
N GLY A 12 20.19 9.27 6.68
CA GLY A 12 19.75 8.05 5.98
C GLY A 12 18.26 7.70 6.12
N ARG A 13 17.48 8.46 6.91
CA ARG A 13 16.05 8.20 7.18
C ARG A 13 15.19 9.47 7.24
N ALA A 14 15.65 10.53 6.57
CA ALA A 14 14.93 11.79 6.44
C ALA A 14 15.01 12.29 4.99
N VAL A 15 13.91 12.89 4.53
CA VAL A 15 13.79 13.49 3.20
C VAL A 15 13.38 14.96 3.35
N LEU A 16 13.99 15.84 2.55
CA LEU A 16 13.57 17.23 2.46
C LEU A 16 12.41 17.34 1.48
N VAL A 17 11.24 17.75 1.97
CA VAL A 17 10.00 17.83 1.20
C VAL A 17 9.45 19.25 1.16
N ARG A 18 8.57 19.51 0.20
CA ARG A 18 7.80 20.76 0.13
C ARG A 18 6.57 20.67 1.01
N ARG A 19 6.23 21.76 1.72
CA ARG A 19 4.92 21.89 2.37
C ARG A 19 3.83 21.96 1.30
N LEU A 20 2.68 21.39 1.61
CA LEU A 20 1.58 21.18 0.69
C LEU A 20 0.24 21.17 1.44
N ASP A 21 -0.85 21.26 0.69
CA ASP A 21 -2.21 21.05 1.20
C ASP A 21 -2.68 19.63 0.87
N MET A 22 -2.96 18.82 1.90
CA MET A 22 -3.27 17.39 1.77
C MET A 22 -4.63 17.18 1.08
N VAL A 23 -4.70 16.17 0.21
CA VAL A 23 -5.98 15.55 -0.18
C VAL A 23 -6.28 14.42 0.82
N PRO A 24 -7.39 14.47 1.58
CA PRO A 24 -7.64 13.54 2.70
C PRO A 24 -8.20 12.19 2.23
N VAL A 25 -7.49 11.54 1.30
CA VAL A 25 -7.89 10.29 0.66
C VAL A 25 -6.67 9.40 0.53
N GLU A 26 -6.81 8.16 0.97
CA GLU A 26 -5.85 7.11 0.65
C GLU A 26 -6.20 6.53 -0.72
N CYS A 27 -5.26 6.64 -1.65
CA CYS A 27 -5.46 6.25 -3.04
C CYS A 27 -4.88 4.86 -3.28
N VAL A 28 -5.65 3.81 -3.01
CA VAL A 28 -5.17 2.43 -3.13
C VAL A 28 -5.44 1.87 -4.53
N ALA A 29 -4.40 1.31 -5.15
CA ALA A 29 -4.48 0.56 -6.39
C ALA A 29 -4.22 -0.93 -6.12
N ARG A 30 -5.02 -1.82 -6.71
CA ARG A 30 -4.93 -3.27 -6.50
C ARG A 30 -4.97 -4.01 -7.82
N ALA A 31 -4.08 -4.96 -8.07
CA ALA A 31 -4.27 -5.96 -9.15
C ALA A 31 -4.42 -7.39 -8.63
N TYR A 32 -4.29 -7.59 -7.32
CA TYR A 32 -4.51 -8.87 -6.68
C TYR A 32 -5.47 -8.68 -5.51
N LEU A 33 -6.39 -9.62 -5.34
CA LEU A 33 -7.38 -9.59 -4.28
C LEU A 33 -6.81 -10.21 -3.01
N THR A 34 -6.67 -9.41 -1.96
CA THR A 34 -6.17 -9.84 -0.65
C THR A 34 -6.59 -8.84 0.43
N GLY A 35 -6.33 -9.16 1.71
CA GLY A 35 -6.59 -8.28 2.85
C GLY A 35 -8.03 -7.74 2.89
N GLY A 36 -8.21 -6.47 3.29
CA GLY A 36 -9.54 -5.85 3.40
C GLY A 36 -10.36 -5.84 2.10
N GLY A 37 -9.71 -5.84 0.94
CA GLY A 37 -10.42 -5.98 -0.35
C GLY A 37 -11.03 -7.37 -0.53
N LEU A 38 -10.33 -8.42 -0.09
CA LEU A 38 -10.89 -9.78 -0.09
C LEU A 38 -12.05 -9.90 0.90
N GLU A 39 -11.92 -9.32 2.09
CA GLU A 39 -12.99 -9.31 3.10
C GLU A 39 -14.28 -8.67 2.56
N GLU A 40 -14.18 -7.52 1.90
CA GLU A 40 -15.30 -6.83 1.26
C GLU A 40 -15.91 -7.65 0.12
N TYR A 41 -15.06 -8.26 -0.72
CA TYR A 41 -15.51 -9.12 -1.82
C TYR A 41 -16.25 -10.36 -1.33
N VAL A 42 -15.77 -11.02 -0.27
CA VAL A 42 -16.46 -12.18 0.31
C VAL A 42 -17.84 -11.78 0.85
N ALA A 43 -17.96 -10.58 1.40
CA ALA A 43 -19.22 -10.09 1.95
C ALA A 43 -20.22 -9.66 0.86
N THR A 44 -19.76 -9.05 -0.25
CA THR A 44 -20.63 -8.33 -1.19
C THR A 44 -20.47 -8.70 -2.66
N GLY A 45 -19.42 -9.43 -3.03
CA GLY A 45 -19.01 -9.64 -4.42
C GLY A 45 -18.36 -8.41 -5.07
N SER A 46 -18.02 -7.37 -4.30
CA SER A 46 -17.47 -6.12 -4.80
C SER A 46 -16.36 -5.57 -3.89
N VAL A 47 -15.57 -4.62 -4.40
CA VAL A 47 -14.58 -3.86 -3.61
C VAL A 47 -14.69 -2.38 -3.97
N SER A 48 -14.88 -1.51 -2.98
CA SER A 48 -15.18 -0.08 -3.19
C SER A 48 -16.35 0.14 -4.17
N GLY A 49 -17.35 -0.75 -4.13
CA GLY A 49 -18.50 -0.74 -5.04
C GLY A 49 -18.23 -1.26 -6.46
N ILE A 50 -17.02 -1.72 -6.76
CA ILE A 50 -16.66 -2.33 -8.05
C ILE A 50 -17.00 -3.82 -7.99
N ALA A 51 -18.02 -4.26 -8.72
CA ALA A 51 -18.37 -5.67 -8.82
C ALA A 51 -17.24 -6.47 -9.46
N LEU A 52 -16.82 -7.56 -8.82
CA LEU A 52 -15.76 -8.43 -9.31
C LEU A 52 -16.33 -9.77 -9.80
N PRO A 53 -15.61 -10.48 -10.70
CA PRO A 53 -16.02 -11.81 -11.14
C PRO A 53 -16.23 -12.79 -9.96
N PRO A 54 -17.14 -13.77 -10.07
CA PRO A 54 -17.30 -14.79 -9.04
C PRO A 54 -16.10 -15.74 -8.98
N GLY A 55 -15.89 -16.37 -7.83
CA GLY A 55 -14.88 -17.43 -7.65
C GLY A 55 -13.46 -16.92 -7.38
N LEU A 56 -13.29 -15.64 -7.07
CA LEU A 56 -12.00 -15.12 -6.60
C LEU A 56 -11.72 -15.61 -5.18
N VAL A 57 -10.45 -15.86 -4.91
CA VAL A 57 -9.90 -16.31 -3.62
C VAL A 57 -8.75 -15.38 -3.22
N ASP A 58 -8.18 -15.58 -2.04
CA ASP A 58 -6.99 -14.82 -1.63
C ASP A 58 -5.86 -14.99 -2.64
N GLY A 59 -5.19 -13.90 -2.97
CA GLY A 59 -4.17 -13.85 -4.00
C GLY A 59 -4.70 -13.91 -5.44
N SER A 60 -6.02 -13.95 -5.70
CA SER A 60 -6.51 -13.94 -7.09
C SER A 60 -6.08 -12.67 -7.84
N ARG A 61 -5.48 -12.83 -9.02
CA ARG A 61 -5.22 -11.72 -9.95
C ARG A 61 -6.54 -11.20 -10.53
N LEU A 62 -6.72 -9.90 -10.51
CA LEU A 62 -7.86 -9.20 -11.10
C LEU A 62 -7.70 -9.07 -12.62
N PRO A 63 -8.80 -8.95 -13.39
CA PRO A 63 -8.73 -8.75 -14.84
C PRO A 63 -7.92 -7.51 -15.24
N GLU A 64 -8.04 -6.44 -14.45
CA GLU A 64 -7.28 -5.20 -14.57
C GLU A 64 -7.04 -4.61 -13.16
N PRO A 65 -6.00 -3.78 -12.98
CA PRO A 65 -5.82 -3.06 -11.73
C PRO A 65 -7.01 -2.14 -11.46
N ILE A 66 -7.53 -2.17 -10.23
CA ILE A 66 -8.66 -1.36 -9.79
C ILE A 66 -8.22 -0.31 -8.79
N PHE A 67 -8.95 0.81 -8.76
CA PHE A 67 -8.76 1.88 -7.80
C PHE A 67 -9.82 1.78 -6.69
N THR A 68 -9.37 1.66 -5.45
CA THR A 68 -10.21 1.41 -4.27
C THR A 68 -9.87 2.43 -3.18
N PRO A 69 -10.45 3.63 -3.24
CA PRO A 69 -10.12 4.70 -2.29
C PRO A 69 -10.62 4.39 -0.87
N SER A 70 -9.92 4.91 0.13
CA SER A 70 -10.40 4.99 1.52
C SER A 70 -10.33 6.41 2.06
N THR A 71 -11.19 6.70 3.05
CA THR A 71 -11.06 7.93 3.85
C THR A 71 -9.77 7.88 4.66
N LYS A 72 -9.18 9.05 4.92
CA LYS A 72 -8.08 9.18 5.87
C LYS A 72 -8.65 9.59 7.23
N ALA A 73 -8.74 8.67 8.18
CA ALA A 73 -9.30 8.96 9.50
C ALA A 73 -8.26 9.64 10.42
N GLU A 74 -8.61 10.76 11.06
CA GLU A 74 -7.77 11.35 12.11
C GLU A 74 -7.77 10.50 13.40
N VAL A 75 -8.88 9.79 13.64
CA VAL A 75 -9.10 8.88 14.76
C VAL A 75 -9.96 7.72 14.27
N GLY A 76 -9.53 6.48 14.53
CA GLY A 76 -10.25 5.27 14.10
C GLY A 76 -9.53 4.53 12.96
N HIS A 77 -10.29 3.78 12.16
CA HIS A 77 -9.78 3.05 11.00
C HIS A 77 -10.18 3.77 9.72
N ASP A 78 -9.32 3.70 8.70
CA ASP A 78 -9.64 4.15 7.35
C ASP A 78 -10.79 3.30 6.79
N GLU A 79 -11.77 3.94 6.16
CA GLU A 79 -12.95 3.28 5.61
C GLU A 79 -12.88 3.26 4.09
N ASN A 80 -13.00 2.09 3.47
CA ASN A 80 -13.15 1.98 2.02
C ASN A 80 -14.38 2.78 1.58
N ILE A 81 -14.24 3.58 0.53
CA ILE A 81 -15.32 4.37 -0.06
C ILE A 81 -15.50 4.02 -1.54
N SER A 82 -16.71 4.24 -2.05
CA SER A 82 -16.98 4.11 -3.48
C SER A 82 -16.41 5.28 -4.27
N ARG A 83 -16.29 5.11 -5.58
CA ARG A 83 -15.91 6.19 -6.51
C ARG A 83 -16.88 7.37 -6.46
N ASP A 84 -18.18 7.07 -6.36
CA ASP A 84 -19.21 8.10 -6.23
C ASP A 84 -19.02 8.90 -4.94
N ARG A 85 -18.75 8.21 -3.83
CA ARG A 85 -18.49 8.88 -2.55
C ARG A 85 -17.22 9.71 -2.58
N LEU A 86 -16.16 9.22 -3.24
CA LEU A 86 -14.95 10.02 -3.47
C LEU A 86 -15.27 11.29 -4.28
N ALA A 87 -16.02 11.17 -5.38
CA ALA A 87 -16.40 12.31 -6.21
C ALA A 87 -17.26 13.34 -5.45
N GLU A 88 -18.15 12.90 -4.56
CA GLU A 88 -18.88 13.78 -3.65
C GLU A 88 -17.95 14.53 -2.68
N MET A 89 -16.90 13.86 -2.19
CA MET A 89 -15.98 14.42 -1.21
C MET A 89 -15.01 15.44 -1.81
N VAL A 90 -14.44 15.15 -2.98
CA VAL A 90 -13.32 15.93 -3.55
C VAL A 90 -13.64 16.58 -4.89
N GLY A 91 -14.83 16.33 -5.46
CA GLY A 91 -15.23 16.75 -6.80
C GLY A 91 -14.82 15.74 -7.87
N GLY A 92 -15.64 15.59 -8.91
CA GLY A 92 -15.46 14.59 -9.97
C GLY A 92 -14.13 14.69 -10.73
N ASP A 93 -13.69 15.92 -11.05
CA ASP A 93 -12.44 16.12 -11.79
C ASP A 93 -11.20 15.71 -10.99
N LEU A 94 -11.20 15.95 -9.67
CA LEU A 94 -10.10 15.54 -8.81
C LEU A 94 -10.16 14.03 -8.56
N ALA A 95 -11.35 13.46 -8.29
CA ALA A 95 -11.51 12.02 -8.11
C ALA A 95 -10.96 11.23 -9.32
N ARG A 96 -11.28 11.67 -10.54
CA ARG A 96 -10.75 11.09 -11.78
C ARG A 96 -9.22 11.20 -11.86
N GLN A 97 -8.64 12.34 -11.52
CA GLN A 97 -7.19 12.54 -11.54
C GLN A 97 -6.46 11.65 -10.51
N LEU A 98 -7.03 11.48 -9.31
CA LEU A 98 -6.48 10.59 -8.30
C LEU A 98 -6.46 9.15 -8.80
N GLU A 99 -7.56 8.68 -9.40
CA GLU A 99 -7.64 7.34 -9.99
C GLU A 99 -6.60 7.15 -11.10
N GLU A 100 -6.61 8.02 -12.11
CA GLU A 100 -5.72 7.91 -13.28
C GLU A 100 -4.24 7.89 -12.87
N ARG A 101 -3.83 8.80 -11.97
CA ARG A 101 -2.44 8.87 -11.49
C ARG A 101 -2.08 7.67 -10.64
N SER A 102 -2.98 7.20 -9.78
CA SER A 102 -2.73 6.03 -8.93
C SER A 102 -2.56 4.77 -9.77
N ILE A 103 -3.43 4.55 -10.74
CA ILE A 103 -3.31 3.40 -11.65
C ILE A 103 -2.04 3.51 -12.49
N ALA A 104 -1.70 4.68 -13.02
CA ALA A 104 -0.47 4.87 -13.80
C ALA A 104 0.80 4.58 -12.99
N LEU A 105 0.89 5.12 -11.76
CA LEU A 105 2.02 4.85 -10.85
C LEU A 105 2.08 3.38 -10.45
N TYR A 106 0.94 2.76 -10.16
CA TYR A 106 0.85 1.34 -9.85
C TYR A 106 1.36 0.48 -11.02
N VAL A 107 0.90 0.74 -12.24
CA VAL A 107 1.28 -0.05 -13.42
C VAL A 107 2.78 0.02 -13.65
N GLU A 108 3.38 1.21 -13.53
CA GLU A 108 4.83 1.36 -13.70
C GLU A 108 5.61 0.67 -12.56
N GLY A 109 5.17 0.83 -11.31
CA GLY A 109 5.76 0.13 -10.17
C GLY A 109 5.65 -1.39 -10.25
N ALA A 110 4.51 -1.90 -10.71
CA ALA A 110 4.27 -3.33 -10.90
C ALA A 110 5.13 -3.89 -12.05
N ARG A 111 5.30 -3.12 -13.14
CA ARG A 111 6.19 -3.50 -14.25
C ARG A 111 7.63 -3.66 -13.75
N HIS A 112 8.13 -2.66 -13.02
CA HIS A 112 9.48 -2.70 -12.45
C HIS A 112 9.66 -3.84 -11.45
N ALA A 113 8.70 -4.03 -10.52
CA ALA A 113 8.75 -5.12 -9.55
C ALA A 113 8.78 -6.50 -10.23
N ALA A 114 8.03 -6.68 -11.33
CA ALA A 114 8.00 -7.92 -12.09
C ALA A 114 9.34 -8.25 -12.75
N GLU A 115 10.10 -7.24 -13.20
CA GLU A 115 11.46 -7.41 -13.73
C GLU A 115 12.42 -7.98 -12.69
N GLU A 116 12.16 -7.71 -11.40
CA GLU A 116 12.94 -8.18 -10.25
C GLU A 116 12.34 -9.42 -9.55
N GLY A 117 11.43 -10.13 -10.23
CA GLY A 117 10.81 -11.36 -9.71
C GLY A 117 9.84 -11.15 -8.56
N LEU A 118 9.28 -9.95 -8.43
CA LEU A 118 8.31 -9.59 -7.40
C LEU A 118 6.93 -9.29 -8.01
N ILE A 119 5.88 -9.61 -7.26
CA ILE A 119 4.51 -9.20 -7.58
C ILE A 119 4.15 -8.04 -6.66
N LEU A 120 3.76 -6.90 -7.24
CA LEU A 120 3.13 -5.81 -6.51
C LEU A 120 1.61 -6.05 -6.46
N ALA A 121 1.13 -6.58 -5.33
CA ALA A 121 -0.27 -6.98 -5.18
C ALA A 121 -1.22 -5.77 -5.11
N ASP A 122 -0.86 -4.84 -4.23
CA ASP A 122 -1.51 -3.54 -4.06
C ASP A 122 -0.54 -2.50 -3.50
N THR A 123 -0.92 -1.23 -3.60
CA THR A 123 -0.20 -0.11 -2.99
C THR A 123 -1.11 1.05 -2.67
N LYS A 124 -0.78 1.80 -1.62
CA LYS A 124 -1.38 3.10 -1.28
C LYS A 124 -0.51 4.23 -1.80
N PHE A 125 -1.15 5.23 -2.40
CA PHE A 125 -0.55 6.54 -2.64
C PHE A 125 -1.30 7.62 -1.86
N GLU A 126 -0.61 8.73 -1.59
CA GLU A 126 -1.22 9.96 -1.11
C GLU A 126 -0.91 11.09 -2.08
N PHE A 127 -1.80 12.07 -2.13
CA PHE A 127 -1.67 13.23 -2.99
C PHE A 127 -1.87 14.53 -2.23
N GLY A 128 -1.26 15.59 -2.74
CA GLY A 128 -1.35 16.92 -2.16
C GLY A 128 -1.16 18.02 -3.19
N TRP A 129 -1.60 19.23 -2.87
CA TRP A 129 -1.46 20.40 -3.71
C TRP A 129 -0.21 21.17 -3.35
N ILE A 130 0.62 21.43 -4.36
CA ILE A 130 1.81 22.26 -4.27
C ILE A 130 1.72 23.31 -5.37
N ASP A 131 1.59 24.58 -4.99
CA ASP A 131 1.44 25.71 -5.93
C ASP A 131 0.32 25.51 -6.98
N GLY A 132 -0.77 24.83 -6.62
CA GLY A 132 -1.88 24.53 -7.52
C GLY A 132 -1.68 23.29 -8.41
N GLU A 133 -0.57 22.58 -8.27
CA GLU A 133 -0.33 21.30 -8.95
C GLU A 133 -0.55 20.12 -8.00
N LEU A 134 -1.26 19.11 -8.48
CA LEU A 134 -1.43 17.85 -7.75
C LEU A 134 -0.11 17.06 -7.82
N ALA A 135 0.47 16.72 -6.68
CA ALA A 135 1.69 15.95 -6.55
C ALA A 135 1.45 14.64 -5.79
N VAL A 136 2.18 13.59 -6.15
CA VAL A 136 2.32 12.40 -5.30
C VAL A 136 3.23 12.76 -4.12
N ILE A 137 2.84 12.31 -2.93
CA ILE A 137 3.48 12.67 -1.67
C ILE A 137 3.65 11.40 -0.82
N ASP A 138 4.02 11.58 0.45
CA ASP A 138 4.27 10.47 1.39
C ASP A 138 5.38 9.53 0.86
N GLU A 139 5.47 8.32 1.40
CA GLU A 139 6.27 7.25 0.81
C GLU A 139 5.57 6.59 -0.39
N VAL A 140 6.37 6.09 -1.34
CA VAL A 140 5.89 5.57 -2.62
C VAL A 140 6.52 4.21 -2.88
N LEU A 141 5.69 3.18 -3.03
CA LEU A 141 6.11 1.82 -3.39
C LEU A 141 7.11 1.19 -2.40
N THR A 142 6.97 1.50 -1.11
CA THR A 142 7.75 0.86 -0.04
C THR A 142 7.03 -0.38 0.49
N PRO A 143 7.72 -1.29 1.20
CA PRO A 143 7.07 -2.40 1.90
C PRO A 143 6.09 -1.96 3.02
N ASP A 144 6.05 -0.67 3.35
CA ASP A 144 5.07 -0.13 4.30
C ASP A 144 3.76 0.26 3.60
N SER A 145 3.87 0.85 2.40
CA SER A 145 2.75 1.30 1.58
C SER A 145 2.18 0.24 0.64
N SER A 146 2.90 -0.87 0.46
CA SER A 146 2.67 -1.81 -0.62
C SER A 146 2.83 -3.27 -0.18
N ARG A 147 2.12 -4.16 -0.86
CA ARG A 147 2.32 -5.60 -0.70
C ARG A 147 3.18 -6.16 -1.83
N PHE A 148 4.37 -6.64 -1.46
CA PHE A 148 5.29 -7.29 -2.38
C PHE A 148 5.35 -8.79 -2.10
N TRP A 149 5.08 -9.60 -3.11
CA TRP A 149 5.13 -11.06 -3.03
C TRP A 149 6.24 -11.63 -3.89
N ASP A 150 6.78 -12.76 -3.47
CA ASP A 150 7.73 -13.52 -4.28
C ASP A 150 6.99 -14.20 -5.44
N ALA A 151 7.34 -13.85 -6.68
CA ALA A 151 6.66 -14.39 -7.86
C ALA A 151 6.85 -15.90 -8.02
N GLU A 152 7.96 -16.47 -7.54
CA GLU A 152 8.24 -17.91 -7.63
C GLU A 152 7.37 -18.72 -6.64
N ARG A 153 6.94 -18.09 -5.55
CA ARG A 153 6.18 -18.74 -4.47
C ARG A 153 4.69 -18.43 -4.52
N TYR A 154 4.27 -17.56 -5.42
CA TYR A 154 2.89 -17.14 -5.55
C TYR A 154 2.02 -18.23 -6.17
N ALA A 155 0.90 -18.52 -5.52
CA ALA A 155 -0.19 -19.30 -6.08
C ALA A 155 -1.54 -18.72 -5.59
N PRO A 156 -2.56 -18.62 -6.47
CA PRO A 156 -3.92 -18.27 -6.04
C PRO A 156 -4.43 -19.22 -4.96
N GLY A 157 -5.16 -18.68 -3.98
CA GLY A 157 -5.67 -19.41 -2.82
C GLY A 157 -4.67 -19.53 -1.67
N SER A 158 -3.54 -18.81 -1.75
CA SER A 158 -2.56 -18.73 -0.67
C SER A 158 -2.29 -17.27 -0.31
N SER A 159 -1.85 -17.03 0.93
CA SER A 159 -1.19 -15.78 1.32
C SER A 159 0.31 -15.99 1.12
N PRO A 160 0.90 -15.54 0.00
CA PRO A 160 2.29 -15.81 -0.31
C PRO A 160 3.22 -15.13 0.71
N PRO A 161 4.46 -15.63 0.89
CA PRO A 161 5.44 -14.95 1.71
C PRO A 161 5.62 -13.49 1.27
N SER A 162 5.19 -12.58 2.14
CA SER A 162 5.25 -11.13 1.89
C SER A 162 6.61 -10.58 2.29
N PHE A 163 7.10 -9.60 1.52
CA PHE A 163 8.29 -8.83 1.85
C PHE A 163 7.99 -7.57 2.68
N ASP A 164 6.80 -7.50 3.26
CA ASP A 164 6.21 -6.32 3.90
C ASP A 164 5.76 -6.59 5.35
N LYS A 165 4.98 -5.66 5.90
CA LYS A 165 4.39 -5.71 7.25
C LYS A 165 3.59 -6.97 7.56
N GLN A 166 3.19 -7.77 6.55
CA GLN A 166 2.37 -8.95 6.77
C GLN A 166 3.00 -9.93 7.76
N PHE A 167 4.33 -10.07 7.78
CA PHE A 167 5.01 -10.95 8.75
C PHE A 167 4.74 -10.56 10.22
N VAL A 168 4.74 -9.26 10.52
CA VAL A 168 4.38 -8.76 11.86
C VAL A 168 2.88 -8.91 12.10
N ARG A 169 2.04 -8.63 11.10
CA ARG A 169 0.57 -8.76 11.20
C ARG A 169 0.17 -10.19 11.53
N ASP A 170 0.77 -11.18 10.87
CA ASP A 170 0.51 -12.60 11.09
C ASP A 170 0.92 -13.03 12.51
N PHE A 171 2.10 -12.59 12.97
CA PHE A 171 2.54 -12.84 14.35
C PHE A 171 1.56 -12.25 15.37
N VAL A 172 1.19 -10.98 15.17
CA VAL A 172 0.29 -10.27 16.09
C VAL A 172 -1.10 -10.91 16.09
N ALA A 173 -1.63 -11.30 14.93
CA ALA A 173 -2.90 -12.01 14.83
C ALA A 173 -2.85 -13.38 15.54
N ALA A 174 -1.74 -14.10 15.45
CA ALA A 174 -1.54 -15.38 16.12
C ALA A 174 -1.26 -15.26 17.63
N SER A 175 -0.84 -14.08 18.11
CA SER A 175 -0.49 -13.85 19.51
C SER A 175 -1.69 -13.84 20.47
N GLY A 176 -2.92 -13.81 19.95
CA GLY A 176 -4.14 -13.67 20.76
C GLY A 176 -4.42 -12.24 21.23
N TRP A 177 -3.69 -11.26 20.72
CA TRP A 177 -3.91 -9.85 21.02
C TRP A 177 -5.27 -9.37 20.48
N ASN A 178 -6.04 -8.71 21.34
CA ASN A 178 -7.38 -8.20 21.02
C ASN A 178 -7.38 -6.87 20.26
N LYS A 179 -6.20 -6.40 19.80
CA LYS A 179 -5.99 -5.10 19.14
C LYS A 179 -6.17 -3.88 20.07
N GLU A 180 -6.22 -4.07 21.38
CA GLU A 180 -6.28 -2.99 22.37
C GLU A 180 -4.92 -2.80 23.09
N PRO A 181 -4.49 -1.57 23.40
CA PRO A 181 -3.24 -1.34 24.11
C PRO A 181 -3.16 -2.07 25.47
N PRO A 182 -1.96 -2.56 25.86
CA PRO A 182 -0.70 -2.52 25.12
C PRO A 182 -0.57 -3.64 24.08
N ALA A 183 0.11 -3.35 22.97
CA ALA A 183 0.50 -4.36 21.99
C ALA A 183 1.57 -5.31 22.55
N PRO A 184 1.64 -6.58 22.10
CA PRO A 184 2.66 -7.52 22.52
C PRO A 184 4.06 -7.07 22.09
N VAL A 185 5.07 -7.39 22.90
CA VAL A 185 6.48 -7.20 22.52
C VAL A 185 6.82 -8.19 21.41
N LEU A 186 7.41 -7.70 20.33
CA LEU A 186 7.85 -8.54 19.22
C LEU A 186 9.12 -9.32 19.63
N PRO A 187 9.12 -10.66 19.50
CA PRO A 187 10.32 -11.47 19.64
C PRO A 187 11.42 -11.07 18.65
N GLU A 188 12.68 -11.33 19.01
CA GLU A 188 13.84 -10.90 18.21
C GLU A 188 13.88 -11.53 16.81
N ASP A 189 13.41 -12.77 16.67
CA ASP A 189 13.28 -13.47 15.39
C ASP A 189 12.22 -12.82 14.49
N VAL A 190 11.12 -12.31 15.07
CA VAL A 190 10.11 -11.54 14.34
C VAL A 190 10.70 -10.22 13.86
N VAL A 191 11.39 -9.48 14.73
CA VAL A 191 12.05 -8.21 14.38
C VAL A 191 13.07 -8.41 13.25
N ARG A 192 13.94 -9.41 13.39
CA ARG A 192 14.97 -9.74 12.39
C ARG A 192 14.34 -10.21 11.08
N GLY A 193 13.35 -11.09 11.14
CA GLY A 193 12.65 -11.58 9.97
C GLY A 193 11.90 -10.49 9.22
N THR A 194 11.38 -9.47 9.92
CA THR A 194 10.82 -8.27 9.29
C THR A 194 11.93 -7.46 8.61
N ARG A 195 13.02 -7.15 9.31
CA ARG A 195 14.15 -6.41 8.73
C ARG A 195 14.69 -7.09 7.47
N ASP A 196 14.91 -8.39 7.50
CA ASP A 196 15.50 -9.14 6.39
C ASP A 196 14.61 -9.11 5.14
N ARG A 197 13.28 -9.09 5.33
CA ARG A 197 12.32 -8.91 4.23
C ARG A 197 12.38 -7.52 3.60
N TYR A 198 12.49 -6.47 4.41
CA TYR A 198 12.62 -5.10 3.93
C TYR A 198 13.93 -4.91 3.16
N VAL A 199 15.03 -5.44 3.69
CA VAL A 199 16.32 -5.45 3.01
C VAL A 199 16.21 -6.21 1.69
N ALA A 200 15.65 -7.42 1.69
CA ALA A 200 15.48 -8.19 0.46
C ALA A 200 14.64 -7.47 -0.61
N ALA A 201 13.54 -6.81 -0.21
CA ALA A 201 12.76 -5.98 -1.14
C ALA A 201 13.57 -4.82 -1.68
N TYR A 202 14.26 -4.07 -0.82
CA TYR A 202 15.12 -2.96 -1.22
C TYR A 202 16.21 -3.40 -2.21
N GLU A 203 16.95 -4.46 -1.88
CA GLU A 203 18.09 -4.91 -2.68
C GLU A 203 17.63 -5.42 -4.05
N ARG A 204 16.51 -6.15 -4.12
CA ARG A 204 15.90 -6.58 -5.39
C ARG A 204 15.41 -5.39 -6.21
N LEU A 205 14.55 -4.54 -5.64
CA LEU A 205 13.91 -3.44 -6.37
C LEU A 205 14.91 -2.38 -6.84
N THR A 206 16.03 -2.18 -6.15
CA THR A 206 16.97 -1.11 -6.46
C THR A 206 18.28 -1.59 -7.10
N GLY A 207 18.60 -2.89 -7.00
CA GLY A 207 19.90 -3.44 -7.38
C GLY A 207 21.07 -2.94 -6.51
N ARG A 208 20.80 -2.36 -5.34
CA ARG A 208 21.81 -1.82 -4.40
C ARG A 208 21.86 -2.65 -3.13
N SER A 209 23.02 -2.75 -2.51
CA SER A 209 23.14 -3.41 -1.21
C SER A 209 22.77 -2.47 -0.06
N TRP A 210 22.14 -3.00 0.98
CA TRP A 210 21.70 -2.28 2.18
C TRP A 210 22.80 -2.06 3.21
#